data_AF-A0A2D0I5B9-F1
#
_entry.id   AF-A0A2D0I5B9-F1
#
_cell.length_a   1.000
_cell.length_b   1.000
_cell.length_c   1.000
_cell.angle_alpha   90.00
_cell.angle_beta   90.00
_cell.angle_gamma   90.00
#
_symmetry.space_group_name_H-M   'P 1'
#
loop_
_entity.id
_entity.type
_entity.pdbx_description
1 polymer ?
#
loop_
_entity_poly.entity_id
_entity_poly.type
_entity_poly.pdbx_seq_one_letter_code
_entity_poly.pdbx_strand_id
1 'polypeptide(L)'
;MKEAKFDTHELFFSITDYASTILSGNEVFVRISGYQKEELIGQFHNIIRHHDMPKVVFKTLWDHLKNDNPIVAYVKNKTKEGGFYWVLAAVFPLGERYVSIRIKPNSPIFTTVRELYFKLLIAESKGGMESSEPLMLELLQEVGFSGYDHFMSSALLSELNERKKLLSDVESDNFEAFHSSSPLCITLKILLNYSQTLMQRYEQWFEKIEMFEEVKSMFETKGILLRYLARDIVFLSLNASVASYKVSSGGETFGVLASDIRVNAKENDRLIEHIHTLALSLSDTLNEFIFTVSSLRIQIEMVTYFIQETIQKKNDTSIQELSENLDTLVSLVLLYNQKLDTLHQKMDCFIQESLNQLEQLEQQVMYLGYIQVYGLIEAASNDNETIGFEGIFSQLKSLIQNTSEEVSQMQKMGINFHTENRSLLQKSNAVTTMIHQFQRESERIKTMEVSQ
;
A
#
# COMPACT_ATOMS: atom_id res chain seq x y z
N MET A 1 29.81 19.99 5.25
CA MET A 1 29.96 19.09 4.07
C MET A 1 29.09 19.61 2.94
N LYS A 2 29.48 19.41 1.68
CA LYS A 2 28.69 19.82 0.50
C LYS A 2 27.82 18.65 0.04
N GLU A 3 26.56 18.93 -0.27
CA GLU A 3 25.67 17.95 -0.86
C GLU A 3 26.00 17.74 -2.35
N ALA A 4 26.15 16.48 -2.76
CA ALA A 4 26.38 16.11 -4.15
C ALA A 4 25.10 16.34 -4.97
N LYS A 5 25.28 16.92 -6.17
CA LYS A 5 24.14 17.21 -7.05
C LYS A 5 23.72 15.96 -7.82
N PHE A 6 22.45 15.60 -7.66
CA PHE A 6 21.74 14.66 -8.52
C PHE A 6 20.32 15.18 -8.71
N ASP A 7 19.76 15.02 -9.91
CA ASP A 7 18.54 15.70 -10.33
C ASP A 7 17.30 14.85 -10.08
N THR A 8 16.13 15.50 -10.06
CA THR A 8 14.86 14.81 -9.80
C THR A 8 14.57 13.77 -10.89
N HIS A 9 14.93 13.96 -12.16
CA HIS A 9 14.68 12.94 -13.20
C HIS A 9 15.62 11.73 -13.10
N GLU A 10 16.72 11.82 -12.35
CA GLU A 10 17.69 10.73 -12.23
C GLU A 10 17.20 9.66 -11.26
N LEU A 11 17.42 8.39 -11.62
CA LEU A 11 17.28 7.24 -10.73
C LEU A 11 18.59 6.47 -10.74
N PHE A 12 18.84 5.77 -9.64
CA PHE A 12 19.98 4.86 -9.61
C PHE A 12 19.70 3.63 -8.78
N PHE A 13 20.42 2.56 -9.11
CA PHE A 13 20.33 1.33 -8.37
C PHE A 13 21.70 0.78 -8.01
N SER A 14 21.71 -0.11 -7.03
CA SER A 14 22.82 -1.03 -6.80
C SER A 14 22.26 -2.42 -6.49
N ILE A 15 22.96 -3.45 -6.94
CA ILE A 15 22.67 -4.85 -6.65
C ILE A 15 23.76 -5.35 -5.70
N THR A 16 23.37 -6.02 -4.62
CA THR A 16 24.31 -6.66 -3.70
C THR A 16 23.98 -8.13 -3.50
N ASP A 17 24.94 -8.91 -3.01
CA ASP A 17 24.64 -10.21 -2.38
C ASP A 17 24.02 -10.01 -0.98
N TYR A 18 23.72 -11.11 -0.28
CA TYR A 18 23.22 -11.07 1.10
C TYR A 18 24.23 -10.58 2.14
N ALA A 19 25.52 -10.65 1.85
CA ALA A 19 26.56 -10.06 2.68
C ALA A 19 26.70 -8.54 2.45
N SER A 20 25.87 -7.96 1.57
CA SER A 20 25.92 -6.56 1.13
C SER A 20 27.15 -6.19 0.31
N THR A 21 27.80 -7.17 -0.32
CA THR A 21 28.85 -6.94 -1.29
C THR A 21 28.23 -6.39 -2.57
N ILE A 22 28.70 -5.24 -3.06
CA ILE A 22 28.20 -4.62 -4.29
C ILE A 22 28.61 -5.48 -5.49
N LEU A 23 27.60 -5.94 -6.23
CA LEU A 23 27.75 -6.74 -7.45
C LEU A 23 27.64 -5.88 -8.71
N SER A 24 26.76 -4.88 -8.70
CA SER A 24 26.59 -3.93 -9.80
C SER A 24 25.87 -2.66 -9.36
N GLY A 25 25.86 -1.64 -10.22
CA GLY A 25 25.10 -0.42 -10.09
C GLY A 25 25.23 0.40 -11.37
N ASN A 26 24.29 1.30 -11.62
CA ASN A 26 24.31 2.10 -12.84
C ASN A 26 25.24 3.32 -12.75
N GLU A 27 25.37 4.06 -13.86
CA GLU A 27 26.34 5.15 -13.95
C GLU A 27 26.05 6.30 -12.99
N VAL A 28 24.78 6.61 -12.73
CA VAL A 28 24.42 7.58 -11.68
C VAL A 28 24.97 7.16 -10.32
N PHE A 29 24.90 5.88 -9.94
CA PHE A 29 25.44 5.39 -8.66
C PHE A 29 26.95 5.64 -8.56
N VAL A 30 27.70 5.29 -9.60
CA VAL A 30 29.15 5.52 -9.67
C VAL A 30 29.45 7.03 -9.58
N ARG A 31 28.81 7.84 -10.43
CA ARG A 31 29.01 9.29 -10.52
C ARG A 31 28.76 10.02 -9.21
N ILE A 32 27.62 9.78 -8.55
CA ILE A 32 27.27 10.51 -7.32
C ILE A 32 28.11 10.07 -6.12
N SER A 33 28.55 8.81 -6.09
CA SER A 33 29.37 8.30 -5.00
C SER A 33 30.78 8.90 -5.02
N GLY A 34 31.26 9.29 -6.21
CA GLY A 34 32.61 9.79 -6.44
C GLY A 34 33.69 8.70 -6.47
N TYR A 35 33.30 7.44 -6.33
CA TYR A 35 34.18 6.28 -6.52
C TYR A 35 34.23 5.90 -7.99
N GLN A 36 35.37 5.33 -8.42
CA GLN A 36 35.42 4.59 -9.68
C GLN A 36 34.66 3.26 -9.52
N LYS A 37 34.20 2.70 -10.63
CA LYS A 37 33.43 1.46 -10.63
C LYS A 37 34.21 0.32 -9.96
N GLU A 38 35.48 0.20 -10.27
CA GLU A 38 36.37 -0.84 -9.73
C GLU A 38 36.62 -0.68 -8.22
N GLU A 39 36.39 0.51 -7.66
CA GLU A 39 36.46 0.77 -6.22
C GLU A 39 35.15 0.43 -5.50
N LEU A 40 34.04 0.29 -6.23
CA LEU A 40 32.73 -0.05 -5.67
C LEU A 40 32.45 -1.55 -5.75
N ILE A 41 32.70 -2.16 -6.90
CA ILE A 41 32.40 -3.58 -7.13
C ILE A 41 33.26 -4.45 -6.21
N GLY A 42 32.64 -5.42 -5.53
CA GLY A 42 33.30 -6.28 -4.55
C GLY A 42 33.48 -5.66 -3.17
N GLN A 43 33.12 -4.39 -2.96
CA GLN A 43 33.13 -3.77 -1.63
C GLN A 43 31.79 -3.93 -0.92
N PHE A 44 31.83 -3.89 0.42
CA PHE A 44 30.61 -3.81 1.21
C PHE A 44 29.91 -2.46 0.98
N HIS A 45 28.59 -2.48 0.85
CA HIS A 45 27.77 -1.30 0.59
C HIS A 45 27.88 -0.22 1.69
N ASN A 46 28.41 -0.55 2.87
CA ASN A 46 28.68 0.40 3.93
C ASN A 46 29.78 1.43 3.58
N ILE A 47 30.53 1.25 2.48
CA ILE A 47 31.56 2.19 2.01
C ILE A 47 30.98 3.60 1.80
N ILE A 48 29.73 3.72 1.37
CA ILE A 48 29.01 4.99 1.17
C ILE A 48 28.13 5.40 2.36
N ARG A 49 28.17 4.67 3.49
CA ARG A 49 27.34 5.01 4.65
C ARG A 49 27.81 6.32 5.30
N HIS A 50 26.88 7.24 5.52
CA HIS A 50 27.12 8.44 6.31
C HIS A 50 27.05 8.14 7.82
N HIS A 51 27.86 8.83 8.63
CA HIS A 51 27.88 8.64 10.09
C HIS A 51 26.64 9.23 10.79
N ASP A 52 26.09 10.34 10.28
CA ASP A 52 24.78 10.91 10.69
C ASP A 52 23.54 10.06 10.35
N MET A 53 23.68 8.76 10.11
CA MET A 53 22.54 7.88 9.98
C MET A 53 22.27 7.19 11.31
N PRO A 54 21.06 7.33 11.89
CA PRO A 54 20.69 6.59 13.09
C PRO A 54 20.91 5.10 12.89
N LYS A 55 21.58 4.46 13.85
CA LYS A 55 21.82 3.01 13.85
C LYS A 55 20.51 2.23 13.89
N VAL A 56 19.50 2.71 14.61
CA VAL A 56 18.17 2.07 14.69
C VAL A 56 17.52 1.91 13.30
N VAL A 57 17.61 2.91 12.43
CA VAL A 57 17.04 2.85 11.07
C VAL A 57 17.72 1.75 10.25
N PHE A 58 19.04 1.59 10.39
CA PHE A 58 19.76 0.48 9.75
C PHE A 58 19.45 -0.88 10.37
N LYS A 59 19.21 -0.96 11.69
CA LYS A 59 18.72 -2.19 12.32
C LYS A 59 17.38 -2.57 11.68
N THR A 60 16.43 -1.66 11.60
CA THR A 60 15.13 -1.89 10.95
C THR A 60 15.29 -2.34 9.50
N LEU A 61 16.18 -1.71 8.73
CA LEU A 61 16.55 -2.14 7.37
C LEU A 61 17.00 -3.60 7.31
N TRP A 62 17.93 -3.99 8.17
CA TRP A 62 18.41 -5.37 8.18
C TRP A 62 17.38 -6.36 8.70
N ASP A 63 16.56 -5.97 9.68
CA ASP A 63 15.50 -6.81 10.22
C ASP A 63 14.45 -7.12 9.14
N HIS A 64 14.13 -6.18 8.25
CA HIS A 64 13.24 -6.44 7.10
C HIS A 64 13.89 -7.37 6.08
N LEU A 65 15.09 -7.01 5.60
CA LEU A 65 15.76 -7.76 4.53
C LEU A 65 16.11 -9.20 4.91
N LYS A 66 16.42 -9.46 6.19
CA LYS A 66 16.67 -10.83 6.69
C LYS A 66 15.41 -11.67 6.81
N ASN A 67 14.25 -11.03 6.91
CA ASN A 67 12.94 -11.69 6.91
C ASN A 67 12.33 -11.76 5.49
N ASP A 68 13.14 -11.56 4.45
CA ASP A 68 12.71 -11.53 3.05
C ASP A 68 11.64 -10.47 2.75
N ASN A 69 11.60 -9.41 3.56
CA ASN A 69 10.69 -8.29 3.39
C ASN A 69 11.41 -7.10 2.74
N PRO A 70 10.76 -6.40 1.80
CA PRO A 70 11.28 -5.16 1.26
C PRO A 70 11.28 -4.05 2.32
N ILE A 71 12.07 -3.01 2.10
CA ILE A 71 12.05 -1.84 2.96
C ILE A 71 12.28 -0.56 2.16
N VAL A 72 11.58 0.50 2.58
CA VAL A 72 11.82 1.86 2.12
C VAL A 72 12.40 2.69 3.27
N ALA A 73 13.47 3.42 3.01
CA ALA A 73 14.10 4.27 4.02
C ALA A 73 14.70 5.53 3.39
N TYR A 74 14.63 6.64 4.12
CA TYR A 74 15.47 7.80 3.81
C TYR A 74 16.89 7.54 4.29
N VAL A 75 17.86 7.60 3.38
CA VAL A 75 19.26 7.28 3.66
C VAL A 75 20.15 8.45 3.26
N LYS A 76 20.95 8.92 4.21
CA LYS A 76 22.08 9.82 3.97
C LYS A 76 23.32 8.98 3.68
N ASN A 77 23.91 9.22 2.53
CA ASN A 77 25.16 8.59 2.10
C ASN A 77 26.29 9.62 2.04
N LYS A 78 27.53 9.17 2.15
CA LYS A 78 28.73 9.99 1.95
C LYS A 78 29.32 9.73 0.57
N THR A 79 30.02 10.73 0.03
CA THR A 79 30.83 10.57 -1.18
C THR A 79 32.29 10.29 -0.81
N LYS A 80 33.08 9.81 -1.78
CA LYS A 80 34.54 9.59 -1.62
C LYS A 80 35.27 10.82 -1.09
N GLU A 81 34.91 12.00 -1.60
CA GLU A 81 35.51 13.30 -1.27
C GLU A 81 34.96 13.93 0.02
N GLY A 82 34.22 13.17 0.85
CA GLY A 82 33.69 13.65 2.14
C GLY A 82 32.45 14.56 2.03
N GLY A 83 31.80 14.59 0.87
CA GLY A 83 30.45 15.15 0.69
C GLY A 83 29.36 14.19 1.16
N PHE A 84 28.10 14.53 0.92
CA PHE A 84 26.96 13.65 1.21
C PHE A 84 25.85 13.79 0.16
N TYR A 85 24.89 12.87 0.18
CA TYR A 85 23.63 12.99 -0.57
C TYR A 85 22.53 12.20 0.15
N TRP A 86 21.30 12.68 0.05
CA TRP A 86 20.12 11.99 0.57
C TRP A 86 19.39 11.24 -0.53
N VAL A 87 18.84 10.07 -0.20
CA VAL A 87 17.93 9.32 -1.07
C VAL A 87 16.75 8.82 -0.30
N LEU A 88 15.63 8.64 -0.99
CA LEU A 88 14.71 7.57 -0.62
C LEU A 88 15.22 6.29 -1.29
N ALA A 89 15.55 5.27 -0.49
CA ALA A 89 16.00 3.97 -0.97
C ALA A 89 14.88 2.93 -0.77
N ALA A 90 14.40 2.33 -1.85
CA ALA A 90 13.56 1.15 -1.85
C ALA A 90 14.45 -0.08 -2.10
N VAL A 91 14.52 -0.99 -1.13
CA VAL A 91 15.37 -2.18 -1.17
C VAL A 91 14.50 -3.42 -1.21
N PHE A 92 14.75 -4.26 -2.21
CA PHE A 92 13.95 -5.43 -2.50
C PHE A 92 14.82 -6.70 -2.47
N PRO A 93 14.44 -7.74 -1.72
CA PRO A 93 15.04 -9.05 -1.89
C PRO A 93 14.63 -9.69 -3.22
N LEU A 94 15.57 -10.37 -3.87
CA LEU A 94 15.34 -11.11 -5.11
C LEU A 94 16.33 -12.27 -5.24
N GLY A 95 15.88 -13.48 -4.89
CA GLY A 95 16.80 -14.63 -4.78
C GLY A 95 17.94 -14.29 -3.82
N GLU A 96 19.18 -14.67 -4.12
CA GLU A 96 20.35 -14.39 -3.26
C GLU A 96 20.88 -12.95 -3.32
N ARG A 97 20.05 -12.00 -3.77
CA ARG A 97 20.45 -10.61 -4.02
C ARG A 97 19.51 -9.62 -3.35
N TYR A 98 20.05 -8.43 -3.07
CA TYR A 98 19.26 -7.25 -2.76
C TYR A 98 19.38 -6.24 -3.90
N VAL A 99 18.24 -5.72 -4.36
CA VAL A 99 18.16 -4.66 -5.37
C VAL A 99 17.70 -3.39 -4.66
N SER A 100 18.55 -2.36 -4.62
CA SER A 100 18.20 -1.06 -4.03
C SER A 100 18.02 -0.03 -5.12
N ILE A 101 16.79 0.46 -5.31
CA ILE A 101 16.43 1.54 -6.23
C ILE A 101 16.26 2.83 -5.44
N ARG A 102 16.82 3.92 -5.95
CA ARG A 102 16.91 5.19 -5.22
C ARG A 102 16.45 6.37 -6.06
N ILE A 103 15.73 7.25 -5.40
CA ILE A 103 15.25 8.52 -5.95
C ILE A 103 15.61 9.68 -5.04
N LYS A 104 15.57 10.88 -5.60
CA LYS A 104 15.74 12.12 -4.84
C LYS A 104 14.52 12.35 -3.95
N PRO A 105 14.72 12.54 -2.63
CA PRO A 105 13.62 12.85 -1.75
C PRO A 105 13.22 14.31 -1.94
N ASN A 106 11.94 14.55 -2.22
CA ASN A 106 11.35 15.86 -2.40
C ASN A 106 10.04 16.03 -1.62
N SER A 107 9.47 14.95 -1.09
CA SER A 107 8.18 15.02 -0.39
C SER A 107 8.26 15.78 0.94
N PRO A 108 7.12 16.28 1.46
CA PRO A 108 7.05 16.86 2.80
C PRO A 108 7.52 15.92 3.92
N ILE A 109 7.30 14.60 3.77
CA ILE A 109 7.72 13.59 4.76
C ILE A 109 9.23 13.64 5.00
N PHE A 110 10.02 13.89 3.96
CA PHE A 110 11.48 13.99 4.09
C PHE A 110 11.92 15.08 5.07
N THR A 111 11.21 16.23 5.10
CA THR A 111 11.53 17.33 6.02
C THR A 111 11.37 16.87 7.47
N THR A 112 10.24 16.24 7.78
CA THR A 112 9.96 15.67 9.10
C THR A 112 11.00 14.62 9.49
N VAL A 113 11.35 13.70 8.57
CA VAL A 113 12.31 12.63 8.84
C VAL A 113 13.68 13.16 9.24
N ARG A 114 14.14 14.26 8.65
CA ARG A 114 15.41 14.89 9.04
C ARG A 114 15.42 15.35 10.50
N GLU A 115 14.30 15.89 10.98
CA GLU A 115 14.14 16.29 12.38
C GLU A 115 14.09 15.07 13.30
N LEU A 116 13.37 14.01 12.91
CA LEU A 116 13.31 12.76 13.67
C LEU A 116 14.70 12.11 13.80
N TYR A 117 15.47 12.04 12.70
CA TYR A 117 16.81 11.47 12.72
C TYR A 117 17.74 12.23 13.65
N PHE A 118 17.62 13.55 13.76
CA PHE A 118 18.38 14.34 14.72
C PHE A 118 18.05 13.94 16.17
N LYS A 119 16.77 13.76 16.50
CA LYS A 119 16.33 13.27 17.83
C LYS A 119 16.88 11.87 18.12
N LEU A 120 16.83 10.97 17.14
CA LEU A 120 17.35 9.60 17.27
C LEU A 120 18.86 9.58 17.50
N LEU A 121 19.64 10.38 16.77
CA LEU A 121 21.09 10.49 16.96
C LEU A 121 21.43 11.01 18.38
N ILE A 122 20.66 11.96 18.90
CA ILE A 122 20.84 12.44 20.29
C ILE A 122 20.59 11.30 21.28
N ALA A 123 19.52 10.51 21.09
CA ALA A 123 19.24 9.37 21.96
C ALA A 123 20.37 8.31 21.88
N GLU A 124 20.83 8.00 20.68
CA GLU A 124 21.95 7.05 20.46
C GLU A 124 23.25 7.52 21.10
N SER A 125 23.51 8.84 21.10
CA SER A 125 24.70 9.40 21.75
C SER A 125 24.70 9.25 23.28
N LYS A 126 23.51 9.15 23.90
CA LYS A 126 23.35 9.08 25.36
C LYS A 126 23.26 7.65 25.87
N GLY A 127 22.59 6.75 25.15
CA GLY A 127 22.33 5.39 25.60
C GLY A 127 22.32 4.34 24.50
N GLY A 128 22.99 4.63 23.38
CA GLY A 128 23.12 3.68 22.27
C GLY A 128 21.80 3.37 21.57
N MET A 129 21.81 2.31 20.76
CA MET A 129 20.66 1.91 19.96
C MET A 129 19.44 1.54 20.81
N GLU A 130 19.66 0.98 22.00
CA GLU A 130 18.62 0.61 22.97
C GLU A 130 17.75 1.80 23.39
N SER A 131 18.33 3.01 23.39
CA SER A 131 17.58 4.25 23.70
C SER A 131 16.78 4.80 22.51
N SER A 132 17.25 4.55 21.29
CA SER A 132 16.61 5.08 20.07
C SER A 132 15.52 4.19 19.50
N GLU A 133 15.54 2.88 19.78
CA GLU A 133 14.55 1.93 19.27
C GLU A 133 13.12 2.22 19.77
N PRO A 134 12.84 2.33 21.08
CA PRO A 134 11.51 2.72 21.54
C PRO A 134 11.15 4.15 21.13
N LEU A 135 12.12 5.07 21.13
CA LEU A 135 11.91 6.46 20.72
C LEU A 135 11.48 6.57 19.25
N MET A 136 12.02 5.74 18.36
CA MET A 136 11.62 5.75 16.95
C MET A 136 10.14 5.39 16.80
N LEU A 137 9.65 4.39 17.53
CA LEU A 137 8.24 4.00 17.47
C LEU A 137 7.33 5.10 18.04
N GLU A 138 7.73 5.73 19.15
CA GLU A 138 7.03 6.88 19.73
C GLU A 138 6.95 8.05 18.73
N LEU A 139 8.08 8.44 18.15
CA LEU A 139 8.15 9.53 17.17
C LEU A 139 7.30 9.26 15.92
N LEU A 140 7.25 8.00 15.46
CA LEU A 140 6.38 7.61 14.34
C LEU A 140 4.91 7.78 14.69
N GLN A 141 4.50 7.36 15.89
CA GLN A 141 3.12 7.52 16.37
C GLN A 141 2.73 9.00 16.54
N GLU A 142 3.63 9.84 17.06
CA GLU A 142 3.41 11.29 17.19
C GLU A 142 3.09 11.96 15.85
N VAL A 143 3.71 11.50 14.76
CA VAL A 143 3.48 12.03 13.41
C VAL A 143 2.42 11.26 12.62
N GLY A 144 1.69 10.35 13.28
CA GLY A 144 0.51 9.67 12.73
C GLY A 144 0.75 8.30 12.07
N PHE A 145 1.95 7.72 12.18
CA PHE A 145 2.24 6.38 11.67
C PHE A 145 2.10 5.33 12.78
N SER A 146 1.35 4.26 12.50
CA SER A 146 1.14 3.14 13.43
C SER A 146 2.40 2.29 13.67
N GLY A 147 3.38 2.39 12.77
CA GLY A 147 4.65 1.66 12.82
C GLY A 147 5.50 1.96 11.59
N TYR A 148 6.63 1.27 11.48
CA TYR A 148 7.58 1.50 10.39
C TYR A 148 7.01 1.08 9.02
N ASP A 149 6.22 0.01 8.95
CA ASP A 149 5.62 -0.46 7.69
C ASP A 149 4.64 0.56 7.09
N HIS A 150 3.79 1.14 7.95
CA HIS A 150 2.91 2.23 7.54
C HIS A 150 3.72 3.43 7.06
N PHE A 151 4.72 3.86 7.84
CA PHE A 151 5.62 4.95 7.45
C PHE A 151 6.30 4.72 6.09
N MET A 152 6.90 3.54 5.87
CA MET A 152 7.69 3.29 4.67
C MET A 152 6.80 3.21 3.41
N SER A 153 5.57 2.70 3.55
CA SER A 153 4.58 2.69 2.47
C SER A 153 4.12 4.11 2.12
N SER A 154 3.75 4.92 3.13
CA SER A 154 3.35 6.31 2.93
C SER A 154 4.49 7.18 2.38
N ALA A 155 5.73 6.96 2.83
CA ALA A 155 6.92 7.65 2.33
C ALA A 155 7.14 7.35 0.84
N LEU A 156 7.08 6.09 0.42
CA LEU A 156 7.22 5.73 -0.99
C LEU A 156 6.14 6.37 -1.85
N LEU A 157 4.87 6.25 -1.45
CA LEU A 157 3.75 6.84 -2.18
C LEU A 157 3.87 8.36 -2.28
N SER A 158 4.21 9.03 -1.17
CA SER A 158 4.36 10.49 -1.13
C SER A 158 5.49 10.98 -2.04
N GLU A 159 6.64 10.30 -2.04
CA GLU A 159 7.76 10.64 -2.92
C GLU A 159 7.44 10.40 -4.40
N LEU A 160 6.72 9.32 -4.73
CA LEU A 160 6.30 9.05 -6.11
C LEU A 160 5.29 10.08 -6.62
N ASN A 161 4.35 10.52 -5.78
CA ASN A 161 3.40 11.58 -6.10
C ASN A 161 4.10 12.92 -6.35
N GLU A 162 4.99 13.33 -5.44
CA GLU A 162 5.73 14.59 -5.58
C GLU A 162 6.66 14.54 -6.81
N ARG A 163 7.31 13.40 -7.04
CA ARG A 163 8.13 13.16 -8.23
C ARG A 163 7.30 13.28 -9.52
N LYS A 164 6.12 12.67 -9.60
CA LYS A 164 5.21 12.77 -10.77
C LYS A 164 4.90 14.23 -11.10
N LYS A 165 4.56 15.02 -10.07
CA LYS A 165 4.26 16.45 -10.20
C LYS A 165 5.47 17.26 -10.69
N LEU A 166 6.63 17.05 -10.08
CA LEU A 166 7.86 17.77 -10.46
C LEU A 166 8.32 17.44 -11.88
N LEU A 167 8.08 16.21 -12.35
CA LEU A 167 8.45 15.79 -13.71
C LEU A 167 7.42 16.17 -14.77
N SER A 168 6.15 16.39 -14.42
CA SER A 168 5.14 16.90 -15.37
C SER A 168 5.33 18.38 -15.72
N ASP A 169 5.95 19.15 -14.82
CA ASP A 169 6.20 20.60 -14.99
C ASP A 169 7.46 20.90 -15.81
N VAL A 170 8.31 19.90 -16.04
CA VAL A 170 9.49 20.02 -16.90
C VAL A 170 9.02 19.75 -18.33
N GLU A 171 9.05 20.78 -19.20
CA GLU A 171 8.88 20.60 -20.65
C GLU A 171 9.76 19.42 -21.07
N SER A 172 9.17 18.43 -21.74
CA SER A 172 9.89 17.26 -22.20
C SER A 172 11.05 17.73 -23.06
N ASP A 173 12.25 17.80 -22.50
CA ASP A 173 13.46 17.88 -23.28
C ASP A 173 13.40 16.67 -24.20
N ASN A 174 13.10 16.93 -25.47
CA ASN A 174 12.99 15.93 -26.49
C ASN A 174 14.28 15.14 -26.44
N PHE A 175 14.21 13.90 -25.94
CA PHE A 175 15.31 12.95 -26.02
C PHE A 175 15.78 12.94 -27.47
N GLU A 176 16.92 13.57 -27.76
CA GLU A 176 17.44 13.63 -29.12
C GLU A 176 17.55 12.19 -29.61
N ALA A 177 16.80 11.89 -30.67
CA ALA A 177 16.68 10.55 -31.20
C ALA A 177 18.05 10.06 -31.63
N PHE A 178 18.67 9.21 -30.82
CA PHE A 178 19.96 8.62 -31.17
C PHE A 178 19.81 7.76 -32.42
N HIS A 179 20.47 8.15 -33.52
CA HIS A 179 20.32 7.53 -34.84
C HIS A 179 21.23 6.30 -35.07
N SER A 180 21.70 5.62 -34.02
CA SER A 180 22.46 4.37 -34.21
C SER A 180 21.56 3.24 -34.70
N SER A 181 22.04 2.54 -35.73
CA SER A 181 21.43 1.35 -36.34
C SER A 181 22.05 0.04 -35.85
N SER A 182 22.84 0.06 -34.76
CA SER A 182 23.40 -1.19 -34.22
C SER A 182 22.29 -2.13 -33.73
N PRO A 183 22.44 -3.46 -33.86
CA PRO A 183 21.44 -4.42 -33.38
C PRO A 183 21.09 -4.21 -31.90
N LEU A 184 22.08 -3.95 -31.05
CA LEU A 184 21.89 -3.64 -29.63
C LEU A 184 21.01 -2.40 -29.43
N CYS A 185 21.31 -1.30 -30.13
CA CYS A 185 20.51 -0.08 -30.03
C CYS A 185 19.06 -0.29 -30.49
N ILE A 186 18.83 -1.11 -31.52
CA ILE A 186 17.48 -1.47 -31.97
C ILE A 186 16.74 -2.23 -30.88
N THR A 187 17.37 -3.25 -30.29
CA THR A 187 16.77 -4.02 -29.18
C THR A 187 16.49 -3.14 -27.96
N LEU A 188 17.42 -2.27 -27.57
CA LEU A 188 17.20 -1.32 -26.47
C LEU A 188 16.04 -0.37 -26.73
N LYS A 189 15.84 0.11 -27.97
CA LYS A 189 14.67 0.93 -28.35
C LYS A 189 13.36 0.14 -28.24
N ILE A 190 13.36 -1.14 -28.62
CA ILE A 190 12.20 -2.03 -28.46
C ILE A 190 11.87 -2.21 -26.97
N LEU A 191 12.87 -2.52 -26.14
CA LEU A 191 12.72 -2.63 -24.69
C LEU A 191 12.24 -1.32 -24.06
N LEU A 192 12.78 -0.18 -24.50
CA LEU A 192 12.34 1.13 -24.04
C LEU A 192 10.84 1.32 -24.29
N ASN A 193 10.37 1.05 -25.52
CA ASN A 193 8.95 1.15 -25.87
C ASN A 193 8.07 0.20 -25.02
N TYR A 194 8.53 -1.03 -24.76
CA TYR A 194 7.83 -1.94 -23.85
C TYR A 194 7.74 -1.36 -22.43
N SER A 195 8.85 -0.86 -21.88
CA SER A 195 8.88 -0.29 -20.52
C SER A 195 7.96 0.95 -20.39
N GLN A 196 7.94 1.82 -21.40
CA GLN A 196 7.06 2.98 -21.45
C GLN A 196 5.59 2.57 -21.53
N THR A 197 5.27 1.56 -22.35
CA THR A 197 3.90 1.03 -22.44
C THR A 197 3.49 0.35 -21.13
N LEU A 198 4.39 -0.38 -20.47
CA LEU A 198 4.15 -0.95 -19.14
C LEU A 198 3.85 0.15 -18.13
N MET A 199 4.65 1.22 -18.09
CA MET A 199 4.42 2.37 -17.22
C MET A 199 3.04 2.98 -17.42
N GLN A 200 2.66 3.25 -18.67
CA GLN A 200 1.34 3.81 -19.01
C GLN A 200 0.18 2.91 -18.57
N ARG A 201 0.35 1.59 -18.65
CA ARG A 201 -0.67 0.64 -18.16
C ARG A 201 -0.74 0.66 -16.64
N TYR A 202 0.41 0.62 -15.97
CA TYR A 202 0.51 0.61 -14.51
C TYR A 202 -0.03 1.87 -13.85
N GLU A 203 0.03 3.02 -14.54
CA GLU A 203 -0.56 4.26 -14.04
C GLU A 203 -2.05 4.10 -13.69
N GLN A 204 -2.78 3.21 -14.37
CA GLN A 204 -4.19 2.93 -14.06
C GLN A 204 -4.41 2.32 -12.67
N TRP A 205 -3.45 1.57 -12.14
CA TRP A 205 -3.51 1.08 -10.76
C TRP A 205 -3.17 2.19 -9.77
N PHE A 206 -2.17 2.98 -10.11
CA PHE A 206 -1.70 4.07 -9.26
C PHE A 206 -2.77 5.16 -9.09
N GLU A 207 -3.52 5.49 -10.14
CA GLU A 207 -4.65 6.44 -10.11
C GLU A 207 -5.84 5.95 -9.28
N LYS A 208 -5.91 4.65 -8.96
CA LYS A 208 -7.00 4.06 -8.16
C LYS A 208 -6.68 3.95 -6.67
N ILE A 209 -5.46 4.29 -6.26
CA ILE A 209 -5.01 4.22 -4.86
C ILE A 209 -5.94 5.04 -3.95
N GLU A 210 -6.21 6.30 -4.29
CA GLU A 210 -7.04 7.19 -3.47
C GLU A 210 -8.46 6.63 -3.27
N MET A 211 -9.11 6.19 -4.36
CA MET A 211 -10.43 5.55 -4.30
C MET A 211 -10.42 4.29 -3.44
N PHE A 212 -9.35 3.50 -3.47
CA PHE A 212 -9.22 2.30 -2.65
C PHE A 212 -8.98 2.64 -1.16
N GLU A 213 -8.24 3.70 -0.86
CA GLU A 213 -8.09 4.23 0.50
C GLU A 213 -9.41 4.77 1.07
N GLU A 214 -10.23 5.43 0.25
CA GLU A 214 -11.57 5.87 0.65
C GLU A 214 -12.47 4.69 1.03
N VAL A 215 -12.43 3.60 0.25
CA VAL A 215 -13.17 2.37 0.54
C VAL A 215 -12.69 1.76 1.86
N LYS A 216 -11.38 1.64 2.06
CA LYS A 216 -10.79 1.18 3.33
C LYS A 216 -11.32 1.99 4.51
N SER A 217 -11.15 3.31 4.47
CA SER A 217 -11.56 4.23 5.55
C SER A 217 -13.06 4.13 5.85
N MET A 218 -13.88 4.00 4.81
CA MET A 218 -15.32 3.85 4.94
C MET A 218 -15.71 2.53 5.62
N PHE A 219 -15.13 1.40 5.19
CA PHE A 219 -15.41 0.09 5.82
C PHE A 219 -14.98 0.05 7.29
N GLU A 220 -13.84 0.66 7.64
CA GLU A 220 -13.38 0.77 9.03
C GLU A 220 -14.34 1.64 9.86
N THR A 221 -14.67 2.84 9.39
CA THR A 221 -15.49 3.80 10.12
C THR A 221 -16.93 3.32 10.29
N LYS A 222 -17.56 2.84 9.21
CA LYS A 222 -18.95 2.37 9.24
C LYS A 222 -19.08 1.03 9.95
N GLY A 223 -18.07 0.16 9.88
CA GLY A 223 -18.04 -1.06 10.69
C GLY A 223 -18.09 -0.79 12.20
N ILE A 224 -17.41 0.26 12.66
CA ILE A 224 -17.51 0.73 14.06
C ILE A 224 -18.90 1.26 14.37
N LEU A 225 -19.48 2.07 13.48
CA LEU A 225 -20.83 2.64 13.67
C LEU A 225 -21.91 1.55 13.76
N LEU A 226 -21.84 0.53 12.91
CA LEU A 226 -22.77 -0.61 12.95
C LEU A 226 -22.73 -1.33 14.29
N ARG A 227 -21.56 -1.48 14.92
CA ARG A 227 -21.46 -2.06 16.28
C ARG A 227 -22.18 -1.21 17.33
N TYR A 228 -22.08 0.12 17.26
CA TYR A 228 -22.81 0.99 18.17
C TYR A 228 -24.33 0.83 18.01
N LEU A 229 -24.82 0.85 16.77
CA LEU A 229 -26.24 0.66 16.48
C LEU A 229 -26.75 -0.72 16.94
N ALA A 230 -25.97 -1.79 16.72
CA ALA A 230 -26.32 -3.13 17.18
C ALA A 230 -26.46 -3.20 18.70
N ARG A 231 -25.52 -2.58 19.43
CA ARG A 231 -25.56 -2.49 20.88
C ARG A 231 -26.80 -1.74 21.38
N ASP A 232 -27.19 -0.67 20.71
CA ASP A 232 -28.39 0.09 21.06
C ASP A 232 -29.67 -0.74 20.84
N ILE A 233 -29.75 -1.54 19.77
CA ILE A 233 -30.86 -2.48 19.54
C ILE A 233 -30.93 -3.53 20.67
N VAL A 234 -29.79 -4.06 21.12
CA VAL A 234 -29.74 -4.99 22.26
C VAL A 234 -30.29 -4.32 23.53
N PHE A 235 -29.85 -3.10 23.85
CA PHE A 235 -30.36 -2.37 25.02
C PHE A 235 -31.84 -2.08 24.93
N LEU A 236 -32.32 -1.72 23.74
CA LEU A 236 -33.75 -1.48 23.51
C LEU A 236 -34.58 -2.75 23.73
N SER A 237 -34.08 -3.91 23.31
CA SER A 237 -34.73 -5.21 23.56
C SER A 237 -34.84 -5.55 25.05
N LEU A 238 -33.84 -5.19 25.84
CA LEU A 238 -33.84 -5.37 27.30
C LEU A 238 -34.85 -4.44 27.97
N ASN A 239 -34.91 -3.18 27.55
CA ASN A 239 -35.89 -2.22 28.04
C ASN A 239 -37.32 -2.67 27.70
N ALA A 240 -37.54 -3.17 26.48
CA ALA A 240 -38.83 -3.74 26.06
C ALA A 240 -39.23 -4.94 26.91
N SER A 241 -38.27 -5.84 27.20
CA SER A 241 -38.49 -7.01 28.06
C SER A 241 -38.87 -6.60 29.49
N VAL A 242 -38.17 -5.61 30.07
CA VAL A 242 -38.48 -5.12 31.42
C VAL A 242 -39.83 -4.40 31.46
N ALA A 243 -40.17 -3.65 30.41
CA ALA A 243 -41.45 -2.98 30.29
C ALA A 243 -42.61 -3.99 30.19
N SER A 244 -42.43 -5.11 29.49
CA SER A 244 -43.50 -6.10 29.30
C SER A 244 -43.91 -6.79 30.60
N TYR A 245 -42.98 -7.00 31.54
CA TYR A 245 -43.27 -7.53 32.88
C TYR A 245 -44.06 -6.56 33.78
N LYS A 246 -44.12 -5.27 33.45
CA LYS A 246 -44.79 -4.25 34.27
C LYS A 246 -46.24 -3.99 33.85
N VAL A 247 -46.70 -4.61 32.76
CA VAL A 247 -48.05 -4.39 32.20
C VAL A 247 -48.98 -5.51 32.65
N SER A 248 -50.17 -5.15 33.17
CA SER A 248 -51.17 -6.06 33.73
C SER A 248 -51.90 -6.88 32.67
N SER A 249 -52.16 -6.31 31.49
CA SER A 249 -52.84 -6.95 30.36
C SER A 249 -52.09 -6.74 29.03
N GLY A 250 -51.88 -7.79 28.23
CA GLY A 250 -51.13 -7.71 26.97
C GLY A 250 -49.59 -7.77 27.08
N GLY A 251 -49.04 -7.83 28.31
CA GLY A 251 -47.60 -7.95 28.55
C GLY A 251 -46.95 -9.23 28.00
N GLU A 252 -47.72 -10.30 27.80
CA GLU A 252 -47.24 -11.55 27.17
C GLU A 252 -46.84 -11.32 25.71
N THR A 253 -47.68 -10.63 24.93
CA THR A 253 -47.42 -10.32 23.51
C THR A 253 -46.18 -9.44 23.37
N PHE A 254 -46.06 -8.37 24.17
CA PHE A 254 -44.87 -7.52 24.16
C PHE A 254 -43.61 -8.23 24.65
N GLY A 255 -43.74 -9.21 25.55
CA GLY A 255 -42.63 -10.06 25.98
C GLY A 255 -42.10 -10.95 24.85
N VAL A 256 -43.00 -11.48 24.01
CA VAL A 256 -42.62 -12.23 22.80
C VAL A 256 -41.89 -11.31 21.81
N LEU A 257 -42.45 -10.13 21.50
CA LEU A 257 -41.80 -9.17 20.61
C LEU A 257 -40.42 -8.73 21.11
N ALA A 258 -40.27 -8.48 22.42
CA ALA A 258 -38.99 -8.15 23.02
C ALA A 258 -37.98 -9.32 22.90
N SER A 259 -38.45 -10.56 23.05
CA SER A 259 -37.62 -11.75 22.81
C SER A 259 -37.20 -11.88 21.34
N ASP A 260 -38.10 -11.60 20.39
CA ASP A 260 -37.79 -11.67 18.96
C ASP A 260 -36.79 -10.59 18.55
N ILE A 261 -36.94 -9.34 19.04
CA ILE A 261 -35.95 -8.27 18.86
C ILE A 261 -34.59 -8.73 19.38
N ARG A 262 -34.54 -9.35 20.57
CA ARG A 262 -33.28 -9.82 21.17
C ARG A 262 -32.62 -10.93 20.36
N VAL A 263 -33.39 -11.89 19.84
CA VAL A 263 -32.87 -12.98 18.98
C VAL A 263 -32.30 -12.39 17.69
N ASN A 264 -33.02 -11.48 17.05
CA ASN A 264 -32.53 -10.80 15.86
C ASN A 264 -31.29 -9.95 16.15
N ALA A 265 -31.28 -9.19 17.25
CA ALA A 265 -30.13 -8.36 17.64
C ALA A 265 -28.85 -9.20 17.82
N LYS A 266 -28.98 -10.42 18.36
CA LYS A 266 -27.86 -11.36 18.49
C LYS A 266 -27.34 -11.82 17.12
N GLU A 267 -28.24 -12.05 16.15
CA GLU A 267 -27.82 -12.41 14.79
C GLU A 267 -27.17 -11.22 14.08
N ASN A 268 -27.69 -10.01 14.24
CA ASN A 268 -27.05 -8.79 13.72
C ASN A 268 -25.65 -8.59 14.27
N ASP A 269 -25.46 -8.80 15.57
CA ASP A 269 -24.15 -8.70 16.23
C ASP A 269 -23.14 -9.69 15.61
N ARG A 270 -23.57 -10.93 15.35
CA ARG A 270 -22.75 -11.95 14.66
C ARG A 270 -22.34 -11.51 13.26
N LEU A 271 -23.27 -10.99 12.47
CA LEU A 271 -23.02 -10.52 11.10
C LEU A 271 -22.08 -9.30 11.10
N ILE A 272 -22.30 -8.34 12.00
CA ILE A 272 -21.51 -7.11 12.11
C ILE A 272 -20.08 -7.42 12.56
N GLU A 273 -19.88 -8.35 13.49
CA GLU A 273 -18.55 -8.78 13.90
C GLU A 273 -17.78 -9.44 12.74
N HIS A 274 -18.48 -10.21 11.90
CA HIS A 274 -17.89 -10.79 10.71
C HIS A 274 -17.52 -9.72 9.67
N ILE A 275 -18.42 -8.75 9.41
CA ILE A 275 -18.14 -7.59 8.54
C ILE A 275 -16.91 -6.83 9.04
N HIS A 276 -16.77 -6.65 10.35
CA HIS A 276 -15.61 -5.97 10.92
C HIS A 276 -14.30 -6.74 10.66
N THR A 277 -14.31 -8.05 10.90
CA THR A 277 -13.13 -8.90 10.67
C THR A 277 -12.70 -8.87 9.20
N LEU A 278 -13.67 -8.89 8.28
CA LEU A 278 -13.42 -8.77 6.84
C LEU A 278 -12.89 -7.38 6.47
N ALA A 279 -13.41 -6.32 7.09
CA ALA A 279 -12.92 -4.96 6.87
C ALA A 279 -11.46 -4.79 7.30
N LEU A 280 -11.06 -5.36 8.44
CA LEU A 280 -9.66 -5.38 8.88
C LEU A 280 -8.78 -6.14 7.88
N SER A 281 -9.22 -7.32 7.44
CA SER A 281 -8.48 -8.13 6.46
C SER A 281 -8.34 -7.43 5.10
N LEU A 282 -9.39 -6.75 4.65
CA LEU A 282 -9.39 -5.92 3.44
C LEU A 282 -8.42 -4.74 3.60
N SER A 283 -8.43 -4.07 4.76
CA SER A 283 -7.52 -2.97 5.08
C SER A 283 -6.05 -3.38 5.00
N ASP A 284 -5.69 -4.49 5.64
CA ASP A 284 -4.33 -5.04 5.59
C ASP A 284 -3.91 -5.39 4.16
N THR A 285 -4.79 -6.04 3.40
CA THR A 285 -4.54 -6.38 1.99
C THR A 285 -4.39 -5.14 1.13
N LEU A 286 -5.16 -4.09 1.39
CA LEU A 286 -5.07 -2.81 0.69
C LEU A 286 -3.76 -2.07 0.99
N ASN A 287 -3.28 -2.11 2.23
CA ASN A 287 -1.96 -1.55 2.56
C ASN A 287 -0.84 -2.25 1.76
N GLU A 288 -0.90 -3.58 1.68
CA GLU A 288 0.05 -4.37 0.88
C GLU A 288 -0.08 -4.10 -0.62
N PHE A 289 -1.30 -3.90 -1.12
CA PHE A 289 -1.58 -3.50 -2.50
C PHE A 289 -0.96 -2.15 -2.85
N ILE A 290 -1.19 -1.12 -2.01
CA ILE A 290 -0.66 0.23 -2.22
C ILE A 290 0.87 0.21 -2.26
N PHE A 291 1.50 -0.52 -1.32
CA PHE A 291 2.94 -0.70 -1.30
C PHE A 291 3.44 -1.41 -2.57
N THR A 292 2.75 -2.46 -3.00
CA THR A 292 3.12 -3.25 -4.19
C THR A 292 3.01 -2.43 -5.47
N VAL A 293 1.92 -1.67 -5.66
CA VAL A 293 1.73 -0.77 -6.82
C VAL A 293 2.80 0.32 -6.83
N SER A 294 3.07 0.93 -5.67
CA SER A 294 4.13 1.94 -5.53
C SER A 294 5.53 1.36 -5.84
N SER A 295 5.79 0.14 -5.40
CA SER A 295 7.03 -0.58 -5.69
C SER A 295 7.16 -0.90 -7.18
N LEU A 296 6.09 -1.35 -7.84
CA LEU A 296 6.08 -1.60 -9.28
C LEU A 296 6.35 -0.32 -10.08
N ARG A 297 5.75 0.79 -9.68
CA ARG A 297 6.00 2.10 -10.31
C ARG A 297 7.49 2.44 -10.30
N ILE A 298 8.14 2.45 -9.14
CA ILE A 298 9.57 2.79 -9.05
C ILE A 298 10.46 1.77 -9.77
N GLN A 299 10.10 0.48 -9.76
CA GLN A 299 10.84 -0.57 -10.47
C GLN A 299 10.79 -0.39 -11.99
N ILE A 300 9.60 -0.11 -12.56
CA ILE A 300 9.45 0.12 -13.99
C ILE A 300 10.11 1.44 -14.39
N GLU A 301 10.02 2.50 -13.57
CA GLU A 301 10.74 3.77 -13.79
C GLU A 301 12.26 3.51 -13.88
N MET A 302 12.79 2.68 -12.99
CA MET A 302 14.21 2.33 -12.99
C MET A 302 14.61 1.53 -14.24
N VAL A 303 13.79 0.56 -14.68
CA VAL A 303 14.04 -0.17 -15.93
C VAL A 303 14.06 0.79 -17.12
N THR A 304 13.06 1.66 -17.25
CA THR A 304 12.99 2.67 -18.31
C THR A 304 14.20 3.58 -18.30
N TYR A 305 14.56 4.12 -17.14
CA TYR A 305 15.70 5.02 -16.98
C TYR A 305 17.02 4.34 -17.33
N PHE A 306 17.24 3.10 -16.85
CA PHE A 306 18.48 2.37 -17.14
C PHE A 306 18.67 2.10 -18.64
N ILE A 307 17.59 1.78 -19.36
CA ILE A 307 17.64 1.62 -20.82
C ILE A 307 17.97 2.95 -21.50
N GLN A 308 17.36 4.06 -21.07
CA GLN A 308 17.63 5.39 -21.62
C GLN A 308 19.08 5.81 -21.38
N GLU A 309 19.58 5.64 -20.17
CA GLU A 309 20.96 5.91 -19.78
C GLU A 309 21.94 5.11 -20.65
N THR A 310 21.65 3.81 -20.88
CA THR A 310 22.46 2.93 -21.74
C THR A 310 22.45 3.37 -23.21
N ILE A 311 21.31 3.87 -23.74
CA ILE A 311 21.24 4.36 -25.12
C ILE A 311 22.05 5.66 -25.29
N GLN A 312 22.04 6.54 -24.29
CA GLN A 312 22.67 7.87 -24.37
C GLN A 312 24.19 7.83 -24.31
N LYS A 313 24.76 6.98 -23.46
CA LYS A 313 26.22 6.85 -23.33
C LYS A 313 26.72 5.69 -24.19
N LYS A 314 27.61 5.99 -25.14
CA LYS A 314 28.28 5.03 -26.02
C LYS A 314 28.94 3.88 -25.22
N ASN A 315 28.24 2.77 -25.00
CA ASN A 315 28.73 1.41 -24.73
C ASN A 315 29.94 1.22 -23.78
N ASP A 316 30.07 1.96 -22.68
CA ASP A 316 31.10 1.64 -21.67
C ASP A 316 30.69 0.46 -20.76
N THR A 317 29.40 0.13 -20.70
CA THR A 317 28.88 -1.07 -20.02
C THR A 317 29.04 -2.29 -20.93
N SER A 318 29.60 -3.39 -20.41
CA SER A 318 29.68 -4.64 -21.18
C SER A 318 28.29 -5.20 -21.48
N ILE A 319 28.15 -5.95 -22.58
CA ILE A 319 26.88 -6.58 -22.96
C ILE A 319 26.42 -7.54 -21.87
N GLN A 320 27.32 -8.33 -21.29
CA GLN A 320 27.05 -9.17 -20.14
C GLN A 320 26.43 -8.40 -18.98
N GLU A 321 27.09 -7.32 -18.52
CA GLU A 321 26.62 -6.56 -17.36
C GLU A 321 25.27 -5.89 -17.62
N LEU A 322 25.11 -5.29 -18.80
CA LEU A 322 23.82 -4.72 -19.23
C LEU A 322 22.72 -5.77 -19.16
N SER A 323 22.98 -6.97 -19.68
CA SER A 323 21.97 -8.02 -19.72
C SER A 323 21.66 -8.58 -18.33
N GLU A 324 22.66 -8.80 -17.48
CA GLU A 324 22.47 -9.26 -16.10
C GLU A 324 21.68 -8.25 -15.25
N ASN A 325 21.96 -6.95 -15.43
CA ASN A 325 21.23 -5.88 -14.75
C ASN A 325 19.78 -5.78 -15.23
N LEU A 326 19.54 -5.81 -16.54
CA LEU A 326 18.18 -5.81 -17.08
C LEU A 326 17.39 -7.03 -16.61
N ASP A 327 17.99 -8.22 -16.66
CA ASP A 327 17.37 -9.47 -16.21
C ASP A 327 16.97 -9.39 -14.73
N THR A 328 17.86 -8.85 -13.88
CA THR A 328 17.59 -8.63 -12.45
C THR A 328 16.43 -7.65 -12.22
N LEU A 329 16.45 -6.49 -12.88
CA LEU A 329 15.42 -5.47 -12.70
C LEU A 329 14.04 -5.93 -13.22
N VAL A 330 14.01 -6.63 -14.35
CA VAL A 330 12.76 -7.14 -14.94
C VAL A 330 12.20 -8.30 -14.13
N SER A 331 13.06 -9.18 -13.60
CA SER A 331 12.63 -10.25 -12.70
C SER A 331 11.98 -9.71 -11.44
N LEU A 332 12.48 -8.58 -10.92
CA LEU A 332 11.85 -7.88 -9.80
C LEU A 332 10.45 -7.36 -10.16
N VAL A 333 10.28 -6.73 -11.32
CA VAL A 333 8.96 -6.29 -11.83
C VAL A 333 8.00 -7.47 -11.97
N LEU A 334 8.46 -8.61 -12.51
CA LEU A 334 7.65 -9.81 -12.66
C LEU A 334 7.17 -10.35 -11.29
N LEU A 335 8.08 -10.44 -10.32
CA LEU A 335 7.76 -10.91 -8.97
C LEU A 335 6.67 -10.06 -8.32
N TYR A 336 6.80 -8.74 -8.38
CA TYR A 336 5.83 -7.83 -7.79
C TYR A 336 4.50 -7.81 -8.58
N ASN A 337 4.52 -8.00 -9.90
CA ASN A 337 3.32 -8.14 -10.72
C ASN A 337 2.51 -9.38 -10.31
N GLN A 338 3.18 -10.51 -10.07
CA GLN A 338 2.52 -11.73 -9.57
C GLN A 338 1.93 -11.53 -8.17
N LYS A 339 2.63 -10.79 -7.31
CA LYS A 339 2.13 -10.40 -6.00
C LYS A 339 0.87 -9.55 -6.12
N LEU A 340 0.86 -8.58 -7.04
CA LEU A 340 -0.29 -7.72 -7.33
C LEU A 340 -1.54 -8.53 -7.75
N ASP A 341 -1.38 -9.53 -8.61
CA ASP A 341 -2.47 -10.44 -9.01
C ASP A 341 -3.09 -11.18 -7.83
N THR A 342 -2.25 -11.66 -6.91
CA THR A 342 -2.69 -12.34 -5.70
C THR A 342 -3.49 -11.40 -4.78
N LEU A 343 -3.03 -10.16 -4.65
CA LEU A 343 -3.70 -9.14 -3.83
C LEU A 343 -5.07 -8.77 -4.40
N HIS A 344 -5.18 -8.61 -5.72
CA HIS A 344 -6.47 -8.39 -6.38
C HIS A 344 -7.49 -9.48 -6.04
N GLN A 345 -7.09 -10.75 -6.10
CA GLN A 345 -7.96 -11.89 -5.79
C GLN A 345 -8.39 -11.90 -4.33
N LYS A 346 -7.46 -11.63 -3.40
CA LYS A 346 -7.78 -11.52 -1.97
C LYS A 346 -8.78 -10.39 -1.69
N MET A 347 -8.55 -9.20 -2.24
CA MET A 347 -9.46 -8.08 -2.11
C MET A 347 -10.85 -8.38 -2.70
N ASP A 348 -10.90 -9.08 -3.84
CA ASP A 348 -12.16 -9.53 -4.46
C ASP A 348 -12.95 -10.46 -3.54
N CYS A 349 -12.26 -11.41 -2.92
CA CYS A 349 -12.86 -12.35 -1.97
C CYS A 349 -13.41 -11.64 -0.73
N PHE A 350 -12.61 -10.78 -0.09
CA PHE A 350 -13.04 -10.05 1.10
C PHE A 350 -14.20 -9.11 0.85
N ILE A 351 -14.20 -8.39 -0.29
CA ILE A 351 -15.30 -7.48 -0.60
C ILE A 351 -16.58 -8.24 -0.94
N GLN A 352 -16.50 -9.35 -1.69
CA GLN A 352 -17.67 -10.18 -2.00
C GLN A 352 -18.29 -10.76 -0.74
N GLU A 353 -17.47 -11.31 0.17
CA GLU A 353 -17.98 -11.84 1.43
C GLU A 353 -18.58 -10.72 2.29
N SER A 354 -17.95 -9.54 2.33
CA SER A 354 -18.50 -8.38 3.05
C SER A 354 -19.87 -7.97 2.51
N LEU A 355 -20.04 -7.95 1.19
CA LEU A 355 -21.32 -7.64 0.54
C LEU A 355 -22.40 -8.68 0.88
N ASN A 356 -22.05 -9.98 0.90
CA ASN A 356 -22.97 -11.04 1.30
C ASN A 356 -23.43 -10.89 2.76
N GLN A 357 -22.51 -10.56 3.67
CA GLN A 357 -22.84 -10.33 5.08
C GLN A 357 -23.70 -9.08 5.26
N LEU A 358 -23.43 -8.02 4.50
CA LEU A 358 -24.24 -6.80 4.49
C LEU A 358 -25.67 -7.05 3.98
N GLU A 359 -25.83 -7.85 2.93
CA GLU A 359 -27.15 -8.27 2.44
C GLU A 359 -27.93 -9.07 3.49
N GLN A 360 -27.28 -10.01 4.17
CA GLN A 360 -27.91 -10.75 5.28
C GLN A 360 -28.31 -9.82 6.43
N LEU A 361 -27.46 -8.85 6.77
CA LEU A 361 -27.77 -7.86 7.79
C LEU A 361 -28.96 -6.99 7.40
N GLU A 362 -29.05 -6.57 6.14
CA GLU A 362 -30.20 -5.82 5.61
C GLU A 362 -31.51 -6.61 5.75
N GLN A 363 -31.49 -7.92 5.45
CA GLN A 363 -32.65 -8.80 5.65
C GLN A 363 -33.06 -8.88 7.13
N GLN A 364 -32.10 -8.98 8.04
CA GLN A 364 -32.39 -8.98 9.47
C GLN A 364 -32.94 -7.63 9.97
N VAL A 365 -32.41 -6.51 9.47
CA VAL A 365 -32.91 -5.17 9.78
C VAL A 365 -34.32 -4.97 9.25
N MET A 366 -34.64 -5.51 8.07
CA MET A 366 -36.01 -5.50 7.53
C MET A 366 -36.97 -6.33 8.42
N TYR A 367 -36.52 -7.46 8.93
CA TYR A 367 -37.30 -8.26 9.88
C TYR A 367 -37.58 -7.51 11.19
N LEU A 368 -36.60 -6.76 11.73
CA LEU A 368 -36.86 -5.83 12.85
C LEU A 368 -37.92 -4.79 12.49
N GLY A 369 -37.93 -4.29 11.25
CA GLY A 369 -38.96 -3.40 10.74
C GLY A 369 -40.36 -4.00 10.83
N TYR A 370 -40.51 -5.29 10.48
CA TYR A 370 -41.78 -5.99 10.65
C TYR A 370 -42.21 -6.07 12.12
N ILE A 371 -41.29 -6.47 13.02
CA ILE A 371 -41.57 -6.52 14.47
C ILE A 371 -41.96 -5.14 14.98
N GLN A 372 -41.26 -4.09 14.54
CA GLN A 372 -41.48 -2.71 14.94
C GLN A 372 -42.89 -2.22 14.54
N VAL A 373 -43.31 -2.49 13.30
CA VAL A 373 -44.65 -2.11 12.82
C VAL A 373 -45.73 -2.89 13.55
N TYR A 374 -45.56 -4.21 13.72
CA TYR A 374 -46.51 -5.04 14.45
C TYR A 374 -46.66 -4.59 15.91
N GLY A 375 -45.54 -4.27 16.57
CA GLY A 375 -45.53 -3.74 17.93
C GLY A 375 -46.28 -2.42 18.09
N LEU A 376 -46.21 -1.51 17.10
CA LEU A 376 -47.00 -0.28 17.09
C LEU A 376 -48.51 -0.55 16.95
N ILE A 377 -48.90 -1.49 16.10
CA ILE A 377 -50.31 -1.87 15.91
C ILE A 377 -50.90 -2.44 17.20
N GLU A 378 -50.14 -3.32 17.87
CA GLU A 378 -50.55 -3.92 19.14
C GLU A 378 -50.62 -2.88 20.27
N ALA A 379 -49.70 -1.92 20.30
CA ALA A 379 -49.69 -0.82 21.26
C ALA A 379 -50.92 0.09 21.09
N ALA A 380 -51.28 0.42 19.85
CA ALA A 380 -52.44 1.24 19.51
C ALA A 380 -53.79 0.53 19.74
N SER A 381 -53.80 -0.79 19.91
CA SER A 381 -55.03 -1.57 20.14
C SER A 381 -55.38 -1.74 21.63
N ASN A 382 -54.46 -1.39 22.55
CA ASN A 382 -54.58 -1.58 24.00
C ASN A 382 -54.53 -0.23 24.75
N ASP A 383 -55.64 0.52 24.68
CA ASP A 383 -55.76 1.97 24.90
C ASP A 383 -55.44 2.57 26.30
N ASN A 384 -54.90 1.83 27.29
CA ASN A 384 -54.64 2.44 28.63
C ASN A 384 -53.42 1.93 29.44
N GLU A 385 -52.68 0.92 29.00
CA GLU A 385 -51.54 0.37 29.77
C GLU A 385 -50.19 0.33 29.00
N THR A 386 -50.14 0.79 27.74
CA THR A 386 -48.99 0.63 26.82
C THR A 386 -48.15 1.89 26.60
N ILE A 387 -48.37 2.97 27.39
CA ILE A 387 -47.79 4.32 27.23
C ILE A 387 -46.23 4.34 27.15
N GLY A 388 -45.54 3.26 27.54
CA GLY A 388 -44.08 3.12 27.37
C GLY A 388 -43.60 2.46 26.08
N PHE A 389 -44.44 1.69 25.38
CA PHE A 389 -44.04 0.87 24.23
C PHE A 389 -43.95 1.65 22.92
N GLU A 390 -44.79 2.67 22.73
CA GLU A 390 -44.71 3.55 21.55
C GLU A 390 -43.34 4.22 21.43
N GLY A 391 -42.78 4.68 22.56
CA GLY A 391 -41.44 5.26 22.61
C GLY A 391 -40.34 4.26 22.24
N ILE A 392 -40.45 3.02 22.71
CA ILE A 392 -39.52 1.93 22.38
C ILE A 392 -39.57 1.62 20.88
N PHE A 393 -40.75 1.43 20.30
CA PHE A 393 -40.88 1.12 18.88
C PHE A 393 -40.54 2.31 17.98
N SER A 394 -40.71 3.55 18.45
CA SER A 394 -40.22 4.75 17.76
C SER A 394 -38.69 4.82 17.73
N GLN A 395 -38.03 4.54 18.86
CA GLN A 395 -36.57 4.44 18.91
C GLN A 395 -36.05 3.29 18.02
N LEU A 396 -36.71 2.13 18.05
CA LEU A 396 -36.36 0.99 17.21
C LEU A 396 -36.44 1.37 15.73
N LYS A 397 -37.48 2.11 15.32
CA LYS A 397 -37.62 2.62 13.96
C LYS A 397 -36.43 3.49 13.55
N SER A 398 -35.99 4.40 14.42
CA SER A 398 -34.81 5.24 14.13
C SER A 398 -33.53 4.41 13.99
N LEU A 399 -33.33 3.41 14.85
CA LEU A 399 -32.16 2.52 14.77
C LEU A 399 -32.17 1.71 13.47
N ILE A 400 -33.32 1.14 13.10
CA ILE A 400 -33.50 0.41 11.82
C ILE A 400 -33.16 1.29 10.64
N GLN A 401 -33.68 2.53 10.61
CA GLN A 401 -33.42 3.47 9.53
C GLN A 401 -31.91 3.78 9.43
N ASN A 402 -31.29 4.16 10.54
CA ASN A 402 -29.86 4.46 10.57
C ASN A 402 -29.01 3.26 10.13
N THR A 403 -29.30 2.06 10.63
CA THR A 403 -28.58 0.84 10.23
C THR A 403 -28.75 0.56 8.74
N SER A 404 -29.96 0.69 8.19
CA SER A 404 -30.23 0.47 6.77
C SER A 404 -29.50 1.49 5.88
N GLU A 405 -29.46 2.76 6.28
CA GLU A 405 -28.72 3.81 5.58
C GLU A 405 -27.22 3.51 5.54
N GLU A 406 -26.63 3.08 6.66
CA GLU A 406 -25.21 2.72 6.74
C GLU A 406 -24.88 1.48 5.88
N VAL A 407 -25.70 0.43 5.97
CA VAL A 407 -25.55 -0.79 5.16
C VAL A 407 -25.62 -0.47 3.67
N SER A 408 -26.60 0.33 3.25
CA SER A 408 -26.76 0.71 1.84
C SER A 408 -25.55 1.48 1.29
N GLN A 409 -24.98 2.40 2.08
CA GLN A 409 -23.78 3.13 1.70
C GLN A 409 -22.57 2.20 1.54
N MET A 410 -22.38 1.28 2.50
CA MET A 410 -21.30 0.28 2.44
C MET A 410 -21.43 -0.62 1.20
N GLN A 411 -22.64 -1.12 0.92
CA GLN A 411 -22.92 -1.94 -0.26
C GLN A 411 -22.59 -1.22 -1.55
N LYS A 412 -23.06 0.03 -1.72
CA LYS A 412 -22.81 0.82 -2.93
C LYS A 412 -21.33 1.00 -3.21
N MET A 413 -20.54 1.36 -2.20
CA MET A 413 -19.09 1.52 -2.34
C MET A 413 -18.39 0.18 -2.56
N GLY A 414 -18.79 -0.88 -1.87
CA GLY A 414 -18.23 -2.21 -2.07
C GLY A 414 -18.45 -2.76 -3.47
N ILE A 415 -19.64 -2.53 -4.06
CA ILE A 415 -19.94 -2.91 -5.45
C ILE A 415 -19.05 -2.12 -6.44
N ASN A 416 -18.87 -0.81 -6.20
CA ASN A 416 -18.00 0.01 -7.04
C ASN A 416 -16.54 -0.48 -6.97
N PHE A 417 -16.03 -0.70 -5.76
CA PHE A 417 -14.70 -1.25 -5.53
C PHE A 417 -14.52 -2.61 -6.22
N HIS A 418 -15.46 -3.53 -6.03
CA HIS A 418 -15.45 -4.85 -6.67
C HIS A 418 -15.34 -4.74 -8.19
N THR A 419 -16.14 -3.86 -8.80
CA THR A 419 -16.17 -3.63 -10.24
C THR A 419 -14.82 -3.13 -10.76
N GLU A 420 -14.27 -2.11 -10.11
CA GLU A 420 -12.99 -1.50 -10.48
C GLU A 420 -11.82 -2.48 -10.27
N ASN A 421 -11.79 -3.18 -9.15
CA ASN A 421 -10.79 -4.20 -8.83
C ASN A 421 -10.75 -5.31 -9.90
N ARG A 422 -11.91 -5.80 -10.35
CA ARG A 422 -11.99 -6.79 -11.44
C ARG A 422 -11.55 -6.23 -12.79
N SER A 423 -11.89 -4.97 -13.09
CA SER A 423 -11.43 -4.32 -14.32
C SER A 423 -9.90 -4.27 -14.37
N LEU A 424 -9.25 -3.89 -13.27
CA LEU A 424 -7.79 -3.89 -13.16
C LEU A 424 -7.21 -5.30 -13.27
N LEU A 425 -7.77 -6.29 -12.57
CA LEU A 425 -7.32 -7.69 -12.64
C LEU A 425 -7.36 -8.24 -14.08
N GLN A 426 -8.41 -7.93 -14.85
CA GLN A 426 -8.50 -8.34 -16.26
C GLN A 426 -7.37 -7.73 -17.11
N LYS A 427 -7.00 -6.47 -16.85
CA LYS A 427 -5.91 -5.79 -17.53
C LYS A 427 -4.55 -6.35 -17.15
N SER A 428 -4.40 -6.87 -15.93
CA SER A 428 -3.15 -7.46 -15.43
C SER A 428 -2.64 -8.60 -16.30
N ASN A 429 -3.52 -9.46 -16.83
CA ASN A 429 -3.12 -10.55 -17.75
C ASN A 429 -2.34 -10.06 -18.97
N ALA A 430 -2.73 -8.92 -19.53
CA ALA A 430 -2.04 -8.33 -20.67
C ALA A 430 -0.69 -7.71 -20.26
N VAL A 431 -0.59 -7.17 -19.04
CA VAL A 431 0.67 -6.69 -18.45
C VAL A 431 1.64 -7.85 -18.22
N THR A 432 1.20 -8.95 -17.61
CA THR A 432 2.00 -10.16 -17.42
C THR A 432 2.56 -10.69 -18.75
N THR A 433 1.71 -10.73 -19.79
CA THR A 433 2.14 -11.12 -21.15
C THR A 433 3.23 -10.20 -21.69
N MET A 434 3.09 -8.88 -21.49
CA MET A 434 4.09 -7.91 -21.91
C MET A 434 5.41 -8.04 -21.15
N ILE A 435 5.38 -8.30 -19.83
CA ILE A 435 6.61 -8.51 -19.05
C ILE A 435 7.37 -9.73 -19.57
N HIS A 436 6.68 -10.83 -19.90
CA HIS A 436 7.33 -11.99 -20.52
C HIS A 436 7.89 -11.71 -21.91
N GLN A 437 7.22 -10.89 -22.72
CA GLN A 437 7.76 -10.43 -24.00
C GLN A 437 9.01 -9.58 -23.80
N PHE A 438 9.00 -8.68 -22.81
CA PHE A 438 10.18 -7.90 -22.42
C PHE A 438 11.34 -8.82 -22.05
N GLN A 439 11.11 -9.83 -21.20
CA GLN A 439 12.15 -10.79 -20.80
C GLN A 439 12.77 -11.50 -22.00
N ARG A 440 11.95 -12.00 -22.93
CA ARG A 440 12.44 -12.67 -24.15
C ARG A 440 13.29 -11.74 -25.04
N GLU A 441 12.90 -10.48 -25.19
CA GLU A 441 13.69 -9.51 -25.95
C GLU A 441 14.98 -9.13 -25.18
N SER A 442 14.97 -9.10 -23.85
CA SER A 442 16.16 -8.91 -23.03
C SER A 442 17.15 -10.07 -23.16
N GLU A 443 16.68 -11.31 -23.25
CA GLU A 443 17.51 -12.50 -23.48
C GLU A 443 18.27 -12.43 -24.82
N ARG A 444 17.71 -11.77 -25.84
CA ARG A 444 18.42 -11.57 -27.12
C ARG A 444 19.71 -10.78 -26.94
N ILE A 445 19.78 -9.86 -25.97
CA ILE A 445 21.02 -9.11 -25.66
C ILE A 445 22.14 -10.09 -25.27
N LYS A 446 21.86 -11.11 -24.44
CA LYS A 446 22.85 -12.15 -24.05
C LYS A 446 23.44 -12.84 -25.27
N THR A 447 22.63 -13.11 -26.29
CA THR A 447 23.08 -13.80 -27.51
C THR A 447 23.94 -12.94 -28.45
N MET A 448 23.85 -11.61 -28.33
CA MET A 448 24.66 -10.69 -29.14
C MET A 448 26.12 -10.66 -28.71
N GLU A 449 26.41 -11.02 -27.46
CA GLU A 449 27.77 -11.14 -26.92
C GLU A 449 28.57 -12.27 -27.56
N VAL A 450 27.89 -13.32 -28.04
CA VAL A 450 28.52 -14.50 -28.66
C VAL A 450 28.87 -14.27 -30.14
N SER A 451 28.41 -13.15 -30.72
CA SER A 451 28.48 -12.88 -32.17
C SER A 451 29.46 -11.76 -32.57
N GLN A 452 30.16 -11.16 -31.60
CA GLN A 452 31.27 -10.21 -31.79
C GLN A 452 32.59 -10.90 -31.46
#